data_AF-A0A6P4AGT6-F1
#
_entry.id   AF-A0A6P4AGT6-F1
#
_cell.length_a   1.000
_cell.length_b   1.000
_cell.length_c   1.000
_cell.angle_alpha   90.00
_cell.angle_beta   90.00
_cell.angle_gamma   90.00
#
_symmetry.space_group_name_H-M   'P 1'
#
loop_
_entity.id
_entity.type
_entity.pdbx_description
1 polymer ?
#
loop_
_entity_poly.entity_id
_entity_poly.type
_entity_poly.pdbx_seq_one_letter_code
_entity_poly.pdbx_strand_id
1 'polypeptide(L)'
;MSALYNLLDGSSDNTKFEDDCRAIIGTQSYVLFTLDKLIYKLVKQLQTVAADEMDNKLLQLYTYEKSRKPGRFVDIVYHENARVLLHDENIYRIECTSLPTHLSIQLMDYGHDKPEVTAVSMDPNFSAYLHNDFLSVLPDKKEKSGIFLKRFVDY
;
A
#
# COMPACT_ATOMS: atom_id res chain seq x y z
N MET A 1 -8.98 -19.74 16.77
CA MET A 1 -9.45 -18.52 16.08
C MET A 1 -10.48 -17.76 16.91
N SER A 2 -11.51 -18.41 17.49
CA SER A 2 -12.52 -17.75 18.33
C SER A 2 -11.94 -16.92 19.48
N ALA A 3 -10.93 -17.42 20.21
CA ALA A 3 -10.33 -16.68 21.32
C ALA A 3 -9.77 -15.31 20.92
N LEU A 4 -9.12 -15.21 19.75
CA LEU A 4 -8.58 -13.94 19.24
C LEU A 4 -9.71 -13.00 18.81
N TYR A 5 -10.74 -13.50 18.13
CA TYR A 5 -11.89 -12.69 17.76
C TYR A 5 -12.62 -12.15 18.98
N ASN A 6 -12.79 -12.99 20.01
CA ASN A 6 -13.39 -12.59 21.28
C ASN A 6 -12.56 -11.53 22.02
N LEU A 7 -11.23 -11.54 21.88
CA LEU A 7 -10.37 -10.48 22.41
C LEU A 7 -10.54 -9.18 21.61
N LEU A 8 -10.64 -9.27 20.29
CA LEU A 8 -10.78 -8.12 19.39
C LEU A 8 -12.15 -7.44 19.48
N ASP A 9 -13.22 -8.19 19.72
CA ASP A 9 -14.58 -7.65 19.90
C ASP A 9 -14.90 -7.24 21.36
N GLY A 10 -13.97 -7.52 22.29
CA GLY A 10 -14.08 -7.16 23.70
C GLY A 10 -14.93 -8.13 24.55
N SER A 11 -15.36 -9.27 24.00
CA SER A 11 -16.07 -10.32 24.76
C SER A 11 -15.15 -11.17 25.64
N SER A 12 -13.83 -11.05 25.48
CA SER A 12 -12.80 -11.66 26.31
C SER A 12 -11.75 -10.62 26.71
N ASP A 13 -11.17 -10.78 27.90
CA ASP A 13 -10.02 -10.00 28.34
C ASP A 13 -8.68 -10.67 27.94
N ASN A 14 -7.60 -9.91 28.11
CA ASN A 14 -6.24 -10.38 27.82
C ASN A 14 -5.85 -11.58 28.68
N THR A 15 -6.17 -11.58 29.97
CA THR A 15 -5.79 -12.67 30.89
C THR A 15 -6.35 -14.00 30.42
N LYS A 16 -7.66 -14.04 30.10
CA LYS A 16 -8.31 -15.24 29.59
C LYS A 16 -7.77 -15.68 28.22
N PHE A 17 -7.52 -14.73 27.32
CA PHE A 17 -6.91 -15.05 26.02
C PHE A 17 -5.51 -15.65 26.16
N GLU A 18 -4.67 -15.10 27.04
CA GLU A 18 -3.34 -15.61 27.30
C GLU A 18 -3.37 -16.99 27.97
N ASP A 19 -4.29 -17.20 28.93
CA ASP A 19 -4.53 -18.50 29.56
C ASP A 19 -4.92 -19.56 28.52
N ASP A 20 -5.86 -19.23 27.63
CA ASP A 20 -6.28 -20.10 26.52
C ASP A 20 -5.10 -20.43 25.59
N CYS A 21 -4.25 -19.43 25.27
CA CYS A 21 -3.06 -19.66 24.46
C CYS A 21 -2.05 -20.58 25.18
N ARG A 22 -1.86 -20.40 26.50
CA ARG A 22 -0.99 -21.27 27.31
C ARG A 22 -1.53 -22.69 27.38
N ALA A 23 -2.85 -22.88 27.42
CA ALA A 23 -3.46 -24.21 27.41
C ALA A 23 -3.25 -24.96 26.09
N ILE A 24 -3.17 -24.26 24.96
CA ILE A 24 -3.09 -24.89 23.62
C ILE A 24 -1.64 -25.17 23.20
N ILE A 25 -0.74 -24.19 23.34
CA ILE A 25 0.65 -24.26 22.82
C ILE A 25 1.72 -24.11 23.92
N GLY A 26 1.30 -24.10 25.19
CA GLY A 26 2.20 -24.09 26.32
C GLY A 26 2.93 -22.76 26.49
N THR A 27 4.16 -22.86 26.99
CA THR A 27 4.99 -21.71 27.43
C THR A 27 5.45 -20.80 26.28
N GLN A 28 5.39 -21.26 25.03
CA GLN A 28 5.78 -20.47 23.84
C GLN A 28 4.66 -19.54 23.33
N SER A 29 3.52 -19.50 24.02
CA SER A 29 2.36 -18.68 23.65
C SER A 29 2.58 -17.16 23.75
N TYR A 30 3.63 -16.70 24.44
CA TYR A 30 3.89 -15.28 24.70
C TYR A 30 3.96 -14.41 23.43
N VAL A 31 4.31 -15.00 22.27
CA VAL A 31 4.33 -14.31 20.98
C VAL A 31 2.93 -13.82 20.58
N LEU A 32 1.88 -14.53 21.00
CA LEU A 32 0.49 -14.22 20.67
C LEU A 32 -0.12 -13.12 21.55
N PHE A 33 0.47 -12.82 22.71
CA PHE A 33 -0.11 -11.93 23.73
C PHE A 33 -0.20 -10.47 23.31
N THR A 34 0.44 -10.10 22.20
CA THR A 34 0.41 -8.73 21.65
C THR A 34 -0.21 -8.68 20.25
N LEU A 35 -0.80 -9.79 19.81
CA LEU A 35 -1.38 -9.89 18.47
C LEU A 35 -2.56 -8.92 18.32
N ASP A 36 -3.35 -8.69 19.37
CA ASP A 36 -4.40 -7.68 19.44
C ASP A 36 -3.87 -6.27 19.12
N LYS A 37 -2.76 -5.88 19.77
CA LYS A 37 -2.14 -4.57 19.58
C LYS A 37 -1.55 -4.43 18.18
N LEU A 38 -0.96 -5.51 17.65
CA LEU A 38 -0.45 -5.53 16.28
C LEU A 38 -1.59 -5.33 15.28
N ILE A 39 -2.69 -6.07 15.44
CA ILE A 39 -3.88 -5.95 14.59
C ILE A 39 -4.46 -4.53 14.71
N TYR A 40 -4.58 -3.99 15.91
CA TYR A 40 -5.07 -2.62 16.12
C TYR A 40 -4.19 -1.58 15.42
N LYS A 41 -2.86 -1.68 15.54
CA LYS A 41 -1.92 -0.80 14.84
C LYS A 41 -2.05 -0.92 13.32
N LEU A 42 -2.17 -2.14 12.79
CA LEU A 42 -2.35 -2.38 11.37
C LEU A 42 -3.65 -1.76 10.86
N VAL A 43 -4.77 -1.96 11.57
CA VAL A 43 -6.06 -1.36 11.23
C VAL A 43 -5.97 0.16 11.27
N LYS A 44 -5.29 0.73 12.26
CA LYS A 44 -5.09 2.19 12.36
C LYS A 44 -4.28 2.73 11.19
N GLN A 45 -3.19 2.07 10.82
CA GLN A 45 -2.40 2.46 9.66
C GLN A 45 -3.22 2.38 8.37
N LEU A 46 -4.00 1.31 8.19
CA LEU A 46 -4.87 1.18 7.03
C LEU A 46 -5.95 2.27 7.00
N GLN A 47 -6.53 2.62 8.14
CA GLN A 47 -7.48 3.75 8.26
C GLN A 47 -6.83 5.07 7.87
N THR A 48 -5.59 5.33 8.31
CA THR A 48 -4.83 6.52 7.92
C THR A 48 -4.65 6.58 6.41
N VAL A 49 -4.16 5.50 5.79
CA VAL A 49 -3.94 5.42 4.34
C VAL A 49 -5.26 5.57 3.57
N ALA A 50 -6.33 4.93 4.03
CA ALA A 50 -7.63 5.00 3.37
C ALA A 50 -8.29 6.39 3.50
N ALA A 51 -8.01 7.13 4.57
CA ALA A 51 -8.52 8.48 4.77
C ALA A 51 -7.68 9.56 4.08
N ASP A 52 -6.43 9.25 3.75
CA ASP A 52 -5.52 10.19 3.11
C ASP A 52 -5.86 10.34 1.62
N GLU A 53 -6.25 11.55 1.21
CA GLU A 53 -6.66 11.82 -0.17
C GLU A 53 -5.50 11.63 -1.17
N MET A 54 -4.26 11.91 -0.74
CA MET A 54 -3.08 11.79 -1.59
C MET A 54 -2.71 10.33 -1.82
N ASP A 55 -2.68 9.52 -0.77
CA ASP A 55 -2.44 8.07 -0.85
C ASP A 55 -3.44 7.40 -1.81
N ASN A 56 -4.71 7.79 -1.73
CA ASN A 56 -5.75 7.30 -2.63
C ASN A 56 -5.51 7.73 -4.09
N LYS A 57 -5.09 8.97 -4.35
CA LYS A 57 -4.76 9.44 -5.71
C LYS A 57 -3.57 8.68 -6.30
N LEU A 58 -2.53 8.41 -5.50
CA LEU A 58 -1.37 7.63 -5.91
C LEU A 58 -1.73 6.17 -6.19
N LEU A 59 -2.60 5.56 -5.38
CA LEU A 59 -3.10 4.20 -5.62
C LEU A 59 -3.89 4.10 -6.94
N GLN A 60 -4.65 5.14 -7.27
CA GLN A 60 -5.36 5.23 -8.54
C GLN A 60 -4.42 5.39 -9.73
N LEU A 61 -3.38 6.22 -9.59
CA LEU A 61 -2.33 6.34 -10.60
C LEU A 61 -1.65 4.98 -10.88
N TYR A 62 -1.31 4.23 -9.83
CA TYR A 62 -0.77 2.88 -9.95
C TYR A 62 -1.75 1.92 -10.67
N THR A 63 -3.02 1.93 -10.27
CA THR A 63 -4.05 1.08 -10.86
C THR A 63 -4.27 1.39 -12.34
N TYR A 64 -4.32 2.69 -12.68
CA TYR A 64 -4.40 3.18 -14.05
C TYR A 64 -3.22 2.67 -14.89
N GLU A 65 -1.99 2.86 -14.42
CA GLU A 65 -0.80 2.38 -15.15
C GLU A 65 -0.79 0.86 -15.31
N LYS A 66 -1.21 0.11 -14.29
CA LYS A 66 -1.32 -1.35 -14.36
C LYS A 66 -2.39 -1.80 -15.36
N SER A 67 -3.45 -1.02 -15.55
CA SER A 67 -4.52 -1.30 -16.53
C SER A 67 -4.10 -1.02 -17.98
N ARG A 68 -3.04 -0.23 -18.19
CA ARG A 68 -2.51 0.02 -19.54
C ARG A 68 -1.96 -1.26 -20.13
N LYS A 69 -2.10 -1.41 -21.46
CA LYS A 69 -1.68 -2.62 -22.19
C LYS A 69 -0.22 -2.99 -21.85
N PRO A 70 0.08 -4.29 -21.62
CA PRO A 70 1.45 -4.73 -21.35
C PRO A 70 2.39 -4.29 -22.47
N GLY A 71 3.50 -3.63 -22.14
CA GLY A 71 4.44 -3.05 -23.09
C GLY A 71 4.29 -1.53 -23.32
N ARG A 72 3.35 -0.87 -22.63
CA ARG A 72 3.15 0.59 -22.65
C ARG A 72 3.41 1.28 -21.31
N PHE A 73 4.02 0.59 -20.35
CA PHE A 73 4.49 1.23 -19.12
C PHE A 73 5.62 2.19 -19.49
N VAL A 74 5.35 3.49 -19.38
CA VAL A 74 6.32 4.54 -19.66
C VAL A 74 6.64 5.17 -18.32
N ASP A 75 7.80 4.80 -17.77
CA ASP A 75 8.30 5.26 -16.45
C ASP A 75 8.22 6.79 -16.32
N ILE A 76 8.55 7.49 -17.41
CA ILE A 76 8.49 8.96 -17.52
C ILE A 76 7.05 9.48 -17.33
N VAL A 77 6.03 8.84 -17.92
CA VAL A 77 4.64 9.30 -17.80
C VAL A 77 4.11 9.07 -16.39
N TYR A 78 4.47 7.94 -15.78
CA TYR A 78 4.13 7.66 -14.38
C TYR A 78 4.77 8.68 -13.44
N HIS A 79 6.05 8.99 -13.67
CA HIS A 79 6.79 10.01 -12.93
C HIS A 79 6.13 11.40 -13.04
N GLU A 80 5.82 11.87 -14.25
CA GLU A 80 5.18 13.18 -14.43
C GLU A 80 3.80 13.26 -13.80
N ASN A 81 2.99 12.19 -13.90
CA ASN A 81 1.69 12.14 -13.24
C ASN A 81 1.81 12.14 -11.71
N ALA A 82 2.78 11.41 -11.15
CA ALA A 82 3.04 11.39 -9.71
C ALA A 82 3.52 12.77 -9.21
N ARG A 83 4.32 13.47 -10.01
CA ARG A 83 4.80 14.83 -9.71
C ARG A 83 3.67 15.85 -9.61
N VAL A 84 2.68 15.78 -10.50
CA VAL A 84 1.50 16.67 -10.42
C VAL A 84 0.73 16.47 -9.11
N LEU A 85 0.73 15.25 -8.58
CA LEU A 85 0.09 14.92 -7.31
C LEU A 85 0.94 15.35 -6.10
N LEU A 86 2.23 15.01 -6.11
CA LEU A 86 3.15 15.17 -4.97
C LEU A 86 3.78 16.57 -4.85
N HIS A 87 3.59 17.43 -5.86
CA HIS A 87 4.11 18.78 -5.91
C HIS A 87 5.63 18.86 -5.64
N ASP A 88 6.03 19.34 -4.47
CA ASP A 88 7.42 19.64 -4.08
C ASP A 88 8.08 18.53 -3.25
N GLU A 89 7.44 17.36 -3.12
CA GLU A 89 8.02 16.24 -2.39
C GLU A 89 9.12 15.51 -3.19
N ASN A 90 10.10 14.95 -2.46
CA ASN A 90 11.16 14.17 -3.06
C ASN A 90 10.61 12.81 -3.54
N ILE A 91 10.71 12.56 -4.85
CA ILE A 91 10.30 11.30 -5.46
C ILE A 91 11.50 10.37 -5.57
N TYR A 92 11.36 9.13 -5.10
CA TYR A 92 12.40 8.11 -5.17
C TYR A 92 11.92 6.91 -5.97
N ARG A 93 12.78 6.41 -6.86
CA ARG A 93 12.60 5.13 -7.53
C ARG A 93 13.33 4.04 -6.76
N ILE A 94 12.60 3.01 -6.34
CA ILE A 94 13.14 1.84 -5.64
C ILE A 94 12.99 0.64 -6.56
N GLU A 95 14.10 0.03 -6.96
CA GLU A 95 14.13 -1.14 -7.83
C GLU A 95 14.91 -2.27 -7.18
N CYS A 96 14.39 -3.49 -7.28
CA CYS A 96 15.04 -4.70 -6.79
C CYS A 96 15.13 -5.72 -7.92
N THR A 97 16.34 -6.13 -8.29
CA THR A 97 16.59 -7.24 -9.21
C THR A 97 16.94 -8.48 -8.40
N SER A 98 16.51 -9.66 -8.84
CA SER A 98 16.73 -10.91 -8.10
C SER A 98 18.00 -11.68 -8.50
N LEU A 99 18.64 -11.34 -9.63
CA LEU A 99 19.76 -12.09 -10.20
C LEU A 99 20.75 -11.19 -10.98
N PRO A 100 21.84 -10.71 -10.38
CA PRO A 100 22.17 -10.76 -8.94
C PRO A 100 21.19 -9.92 -8.12
N THR A 101 21.08 -10.23 -6.82
CA THR A 101 20.27 -9.42 -5.89
C THR A 101 20.85 -8.02 -5.78
N HIS A 102 20.15 -7.02 -6.30
CA HIS A 102 20.57 -5.62 -6.26
C HIS A 102 19.38 -4.73 -5.97
N LEU A 103 19.52 -3.89 -4.94
CA LEU A 103 18.55 -2.86 -4.58
C LEU A 103 19.13 -1.50 -4.97
N SER A 104 18.46 -0.78 -5.88
CA SER A 104 18.76 0.62 -6.18
C SER A 104 17.69 1.52 -5.59
N ILE A 105 18.14 2.61 -4.97
CA ILE A 105 17.30 3.72 -4.57
C ILE A 105 17.85 4.94 -5.30
N GLN A 106 17.06 5.51 -6.19
CA GLN A 106 17.43 6.65 -7.01
C GLN A 106 16.51 7.82 -6.65
N LEU A 107 17.09 8.94 -6.22
CA LEU A 107 16.35 10.21 -6.16
C LEU A 107 16.05 10.62 -7.60
N MET A 108 14.77 10.82 -7.89
CA MET A 108 14.32 11.36 -9.16
C MET A 108 14.43 12.88 -9.09
N ASP A 109 15.67 13.38 -9.12
CA ASP A 109 15.96 14.81 -9.07
C ASP A 109 15.59 15.45 -10.41
N TYR A 110 14.76 16.49 -10.35
CA TYR A 110 14.53 17.38 -11.47
C TYR A 110 15.29 18.65 -11.15
N GLY A 111 16.36 18.90 -11.93
CA GLY A 111 17.22 20.06 -11.76
C GLY A 111 16.43 21.35 -11.52
N HIS A 112 17.01 22.21 -10.71
CA HIS A 112 16.50 23.49 -10.21
C HIS A 112 16.17 24.54 -11.29
N ASP A 113 15.87 24.13 -12.52
CA ASP A 113 15.26 24.97 -13.54
C ASP A 113 13.81 25.19 -13.13
N LYS A 114 13.55 26.36 -12.55
CA LYS A 114 12.22 26.95 -12.39
C LYS A 114 11.31 26.47 -13.53
N PRO A 115 10.21 25.76 -13.25
CA PRO A 115 9.12 25.83 -14.17
C PRO A 115 8.67 27.29 -14.13
N GLU A 116 8.93 28.04 -15.20
CA GLU A 116 7.98 29.07 -15.60
C GLU A 116 6.57 28.47 -15.41
N VAL A 117 5.63 29.30 -14.95
CA VAL A 117 4.23 29.00 -14.67
C VAL A 117 3.53 28.46 -15.94
N THR A 118 3.94 27.27 -16.34
CA THR A 118 3.44 26.47 -17.43
C THR A 118 2.89 25.29 -16.67
N ALA A 119 1.56 25.32 -16.51
CA ALA A 119 0.82 24.27 -15.82
C ALA A 119 1.37 22.91 -16.28
N VAL A 120 2.07 22.21 -15.40
CA VAL A 120 2.41 20.81 -15.60
C VAL A 120 1.07 20.09 -15.56
N SER A 121 0.45 19.96 -16.73
CA SER A 121 -0.84 19.33 -16.86
C SER A 121 -0.62 17.84 -16.81
N MET A 122 -1.27 17.19 -15.86
CA MET A 122 -1.45 15.75 -15.80
C MET A 122 -1.80 15.20 -17.19
N ASP A 123 -1.30 13.99 -17.54
CA ASP A 123 -1.65 13.35 -18.81
C ASP A 123 -3.18 13.36 -18.99
N PRO A 124 -3.71 13.83 -20.13
CA PRO A 124 -5.15 13.99 -20.31
C PRO A 124 -5.96 12.70 -20.09
N ASN A 125 -5.37 11.54 -20.37
CA ASN A 125 -6.04 10.26 -20.13
C ASN A 125 -6.11 9.93 -18.64
N PHE A 126 -5.03 10.18 -17.89
CA PHE A 126 -5.05 10.00 -16.44
C PHE A 126 -5.95 11.03 -15.75
N SER A 127 -5.95 12.29 -16.19
CA SER A 127 -6.87 13.32 -15.70
C SER A 127 -8.34 12.93 -15.91
N ALA A 128 -8.68 12.43 -17.11
CA ALA A 128 -10.03 11.93 -17.38
C ALA A 128 -10.40 10.73 -16.50
N TYR A 129 -9.48 9.79 -16.26
CA TYR A 129 -9.69 8.66 -15.35
C TYR A 129 -9.92 9.14 -13.90
N LEU A 130 -9.10 10.07 -13.43
CA LEU A 130 -9.20 10.63 -12.08
C LEU A 130 -10.49 11.44 -11.85
N HIS A 131 -11.05 12.08 -12.88
CA HIS A 131 -12.26 12.90 -12.73
C HIS A 131 -13.56 12.16 -13.07
N ASN A 132 -13.54 11.22 -14.02
CA ASN A 132 -14.75 10.53 -14.47
C ASN A 132 -14.92 9.14 -13.85
N ASP A 133 -13.82 8.38 -13.72
CA ASP A 133 -13.88 6.98 -13.26
C ASP A 133 -13.64 6.86 -11.74
N PHE A 134 -12.95 7.82 -11.12
CA PHE A 134 -12.67 7.82 -9.66
C PHE A 134 -13.93 7.84 -8.78
N LEU A 135 -14.95 8.61 -9.17
CA LEU A 135 -16.22 8.71 -8.45
C LEU A 135 -17.23 7.63 -8.87
N SER A 136 -16.95 6.92 -9.96
CA SER A 136 -17.69 5.73 -10.31
C SER A 136 -17.10 4.58 -9.50
N VAL A 137 -17.85 4.08 -8.51
CA VAL A 137 -17.46 2.84 -7.82
C VAL A 137 -17.42 1.74 -8.87
N LEU A 138 -16.25 1.50 -9.46
CA LEU A 138 -16.05 0.40 -10.39
C LEU A 138 -16.41 -0.88 -9.62
N PRO A 139 -17.37 -1.68 -10.12
CA PRO A 139 -17.69 -2.94 -9.48
C PRO A 139 -16.43 -3.80 -9.58
N ASP A 140 -15.78 -3.97 -8.43
CA ASP A 140 -14.61 -4.81 -8.25
C ASP A 140 -14.92 -6.17 -8.91
N LYS A 141 -14.32 -6.44 -10.07
CA LYS A 141 -14.36 -7.78 -10.63
C LYS A 141 -13.69 -8.62 -9.56
N LYS A 142 -14.47 -9.43 -8.84
CA LYS A 142 -14.03 -10.38 -7.81
C LYS A 142 -12.91 -11.27 -8.34
N GLU A 143 -11.70 -10.74 -8.42
CA GLU A 143 -10.51 -11.54 -8.38
C GLU A 143 -10.35 -11.99 -6.94
N LYS A 144 -10.16 -13.29 -6.77
CA LYS A 144 -9.86 -13.90 -5.47
C LYS A 144 -8.47 -13.43 -5.06
N SER A 145 -8.37 -12.21 -4.57
CA SER A 145 -7.15 -11.65 -4.01
C SER A 145 -6.90 -12.34 -2.68
N GLY A 146 -6.27 -13.51 -2.73
CA GLY A 146 -5.64 -14.11 -1.57
C GLY A 146 -4.54 -13.17 -1.12
N ILE A 147 -4.83 -12.33 -0.12
CA ILE A 147 -3.84 -11.48 0.56
C ILE A 147 -2.93 -12.42 1.35
N PHE A 148 -1.93 -12.99 0.70
CA PHE A 148 -0.86 -13.71 1.34
C PHE A 148 0.43 -12.94 1.12
N LEU A 149 1.01 -12.44 2.21
CA LEU A 149 2.41 -11.99 2.21
C LEU A 149 3.27 -13.22 1.91
N LYS A 150 3.93 -13.21 0.75
CA LYS A 150 4.80 -14.30 0.31
C LYS A 150 6.02 -14.33 1.23
N ARG A 151 6.14 -15.40 2.03
CA ARG A 151 7.31 -15.61 2.87
C ARG A 151 8.47 -16.06 1.99
N PHE A 152 9.47 -15.21 1.80
CA PHE A 152 10.75 -15.61 1.24
C PHE A 152 11.50 -16.38 2.33
N VAL A 153 11.76 -17.66 2.07
CA VAL A 153 12.64 -18.50 2.88
C VAL A 153 13.79 -18.83 1.95
N ASP A 154 14.94 -18.19 2.17
CA ASP A 154 16.19 -18.55 1.51
C ASP A 154 16.71 -19.86 2.13
N TYR A 155 17.06 -20.83 1.29
CA TYR A 155 17.71 -22.10 1.66
C TYR A 155 19.22 -21.99 1.46
#